data_AF-A0AA38GP01-F1
#
_entry.id   AF-A0AA38GP01-F1
#
_cell.length_a   1.000
_cell.length_b   1.000
_cell.length_c   1.000
_cell.angle_alpha   90.00
_cell.angle_beta   90.00
_cell.angle_gamma   90.00
#
_symmetry.space_group_name_H-M   'P 1'
#
loop_
_entity.id
_entity.type
_entity.pdbx_description
1 polymer ?
#
loop_
_entity_poly.entity_id
_entity_poly.type
_entity_poly.pdbx_seq_one_letter_code
_entity_poly.pdbx_strand_id
1 'polypeptide(L)'
;GGKDAASPRYVFTCLSPITRLLFPKEDDILLDFLNEDGLSIEPTWYVPIIPMVLVNGCERIGTGWSTFVPNYNPRDIIANVRLLLNDKPIQKMEPWYKGFK
;
A
#
# COMPACT_ATOMS: atom_id res chain seq x y z
N GLY A 1 17.51 -7.31 -5.19
CA GLY A 1 17.28 -6.13 -6.05
C GLY A 1 17.09 -6.62 -7.47
N GLY A 2 15.85 -6.63 -7.95
CA GLY A 2 15.41 -7.33 -9.17
C GLY A 2 15.89 -6.74 -10.50
N LYS A 3 17.18 -6.41 -10.61
CA LYS A 3 17.82 -5.93 -11.86
C LYS A 3 18.02 -7.04 -12.90
N ASP A 4 17.88 -8.29 -12.46
CA ASP A 4 17.95 -9.53 -13.22
C ASP A 4 16.58 -9.98 -13.77
N ALA A 5 15.56 -9.12 -13.72
CA ALA A 5 14.25 -9.41 -14.27
C ALA A 5 14.28 -9.60 -15.80
N ALA A 6 13.49 -10.55 -16.31
CA ALA A 6 13.36 -10.82 -17.74
C ALA A 6 12.65 -9.67 -18.49
N SER A 7 12.78 -9.65 -19.81
CA SER A 7 12.16 -8.62 -20.65
C SER A 7 10.64 -8.54 -20.44
N PRO A 8 10.05 -7.33 -20.34
CA PRO A 8 8.62 -7.11 -20.11
C PRO A 8 7.70 -7.88 -21.06
N ARG A 9 8.16 -8.16 -22.28
CA ARG A 9 7.38 -8.89 -23.30
C ARG A 9 7.19 -10.38 -22.99
N TYR A 10 7.98 -10.93 -22.08
CA TYR A 10 7.98 -12.35 -21.72
C TYR A 10 7.56 -12.62 -20.28
N VAL A 11 7.16 -11.59 -19.53
CA VAL A 11 6.65 -11.71 -18.16
C VAL A 11 5.18 -11.35 -18.12
N PHE A 12 4.44 -12.05 -17.28
CA PHE A 12 3.01 -11.88 -17.11
C PHE A 12 2.72 -11.51 -15.66
N THR A 13 1.67 -10.73 -15.44
CA THR A 13 1.19 -10.38 -14.11
C THR A 13 -0.32 -10.40 -14.07
N CYS A 14 -0.87 -10.69 -12.90
CA CYS A 14 -2.29 -10.59 -12.62
C CYS A 14 -2.49 -10.02 -11.21
N LEU A 15 -3.67 -9.47 -10.95
CA LEU A 15 -4.01 -9.01 -9.62
C LEU A 15 -4.00 -10.18 -8.65
N SER A 16 -3.26 -10.01 -7.55
CA SER A 16 -3.31 -10.99 -6.47
C SER A 16 -4.74 -11.04 -5.91
N PRO A 17 -5.26 -12.22 -5.53
CA PRO A 17 -6.58 -12.33 -4.90
C PRO A 17 -6.74 -11.41 -3.68
N ILE A 18 -5.65 -11.14 -2.96
CA ILE A 18 -5.65 -10.25 -1.80
C ILE A 18 -5.89 -8.79 -2.15
N THR A 19 -5.64 -8.35 -3.40
CA THR A 19 -5.75 -6.95 -3.77
C THR A 19 -7.18 -6.43 -3.59
N ARG A 20 -8.20 -7.20 -4.01
CA ARG A 20 -9.61 -6.79 -3.82
C ARG A 20 -10.15 -7.02 -2.41
N LEU A 21 -9.40 -7.75 -1.57
CA LEU A 21 -9.65 -7.77 -0.13
C LEU A 21 -9.07 -6.53 0.56
N LEU A 22 -7.92 -6.04 0.08
CA LEU A 22 -7.28 -4.84 0.61
C LEU A 22 -7.99 -3.55 0.18
N PHE A 23 -8.52 -3.54 -1.05
CA PHE A 23 -9.26 -2.44 -1.64
C PHE A 23 -10.66 -2.94 -2.03
N PRO A 24 -11.63 -2.88 -1.09
CA PRO A 24 -13.00 -3.34 -1.32
C PRO A 24 -13.61 -2.63 -2.53
N LYS A 25 -14.22 -3.40 -3.43
CA LYS A 25 -14.86 -2.85 -4.63
C LYS A 25 -16.02 -1.90 -4.30
N GLU A 26 -16.63 -2.09 -3.14
CA GLU A 26 -17.71 -1.24 -2.62
C GLU A 26 -17.23 0.17 -2.28
N ASP A 27 -15.94 0.35 -1.96
CA ASP A 27 -15.37 1.67 -1.67
C ASP A 27 -15.06 2.46 -2.94
N ASP A 28 -14.95 1.79 -4.10
CA ASP A 28 -14.59 2.42 -5.38
C ASP A 28 -15.56 3.58 -5.71
N ILE A 29 -16.85 3.46 -5.40
CA ILE A 29 -17.86 4.52 -5.69
C ILE A 29 -17.71 5.77 -4.79
N LEU A 30 -16.97 5.67 -3.69
CA LEU A 30 -16.76 6.75 -2.74
C LEU A 30 -15.49 7.56 -3.08
N LEU A 31 -14.69 7.09 -4.04
CA LEU A 31 -13.42 7.72 -4.40
C LEU A 31 -13.63 8.89 -5.35
N ASP A 32 -12.77 9.90 -5.21
CA ASP A 32 -12.76 11.07 -6.08
C ASP A 32 -11.90 10.81 -7.32
N PHE A 33 -12.56 10.50 -8.44
CA PHE A 33 -11.95 10.19 -9.73
C PHE A 33 -11.53 11.45 -10.46
N LEU A 34 -10.26 11.48 -10.89
CA LEU A 34 -9.73 12.60 -11.67
C LEU A 34 -10.25 12.52 -13.12
N ASN A 35 -10.31 13.68 -13.78
CA ASN A 35 -10.72 13.80 -15.18
C ASN A 35 -9.59 14.44 -16.00
N GLU A 36 -9.13 13.73 -17.02
CA GLU A 36 -8.16 14.21 -18.00
C GLU A 36 -8.75 14.13 -19.40
N ASP A 37 -8.80 15.25 -20.11
CA ASP A 37 -9.34 15.37 -21.48
C ASP A 37 -10.77 14.78 -21.66
N GLY A 38 -11.60 14.88 -20.62
CA GLY A 38 -12.97 14.35 -20.62
C GLY A 38 -13.08 12.86 -20.26
N LEU A 39 -11.95 12.18 -20.02
CA LEU A 39 -11.88 10.80 -19.59
C LEU A 39 -11.67 10.71 -18.07
N SER A 40 -12.48 9.88 -17.41
CA SER A 40 -12.26 9.52 -16.00
C SER A 40 -11.05 8.59 -15.90
N ILE A 41 -10.06 8.95 -15.09
CA ILE A 41 -8.80 8.20 -14.90
C ILE A 41 -8.75 7.53 -13.52
N GLU A 42 -7.61 7.48 -12.83
CA GLU A 42 -7.52 7.00 -11.45
C GLU A 42 -8.12 8.00 -10.43
N PRO A 43 -8.50 7.51 -9.23
CA PRO A 43 -8.83 8.40 -8.13
C PRO A 43 -7.58 9.04 -7.53
N THR A 44 -7.77 10.17 -6.84
CA THR A 44 -6.68 10.89 -6.18
C THR A 44 -5.88 10.01 -5.20
N TRP A 45 -6.58 9.12 -4.50
CA TRP A 45 -6.00 8.01 -3.76
C TRP A 45 -7.04 6.92 -3.53
N TYR A 46 -6.57 5.68 -3.37
CA TYR A 46 -7.40 4.58 -2.88
C TYR A 46 -7.39 4.54 -1.35
N VAL A 47 -8.44 3.95 -0.77
CA VAL A 47 -8.58 3.77 0.67
C VAL A 47 -8.48 2.28 1.00
N PRO A 48 -7.28 1.74 1.29
CA PRO A 48 -7.14 0.35 1.70
C PRO A 48 -7.64 0.12 3.13
N ILE A 49 -8.07 -1.10 3.44
CA ILE A 49 -8.51 -1.49 4.80
C ILE A 49 -7.38 -1.44 5.85
N ILE A 50 -6.12 -1.40 5.42
CA ILE A 50 -4.93 -1.22 6.26
C ILE A 50 -3.96 -0.24 5.60
N PRO A 51 -3.15 0.51 6.37
CA PRO A 51 -2.22 1.50 5.82
C PRO A 51 -1.09 0.83 5.01
N MET A 52 -1.28 0.73 3.69
CA MET A 52 -0.35 0.05 2.77
C MET A 52 1.03 0.69 2.68
N VAL A 53 1.15 1.99 2.99
CA VAL A 53 2.43 2.70 3.07
C VAL A 53 3.37 2.08 4.12
N LEU A 54 2.82 1.55 5.23
CA LEU A 54 3.59 0.86 6.25
C LEU A 54 3.92 -0.59 5.86
N VAL A 55 3.07 -1.23 5.05
CA VAL A 55 3.27 -2.62 4.60
C VAL A 55 4.43 -2.71 3.62
N ASN A 56 4.42 -1.87 2.59
CA ASN A 56 5.39 -1.94 1.50
C ASN A 56 6.54 -0.93 1.66
N GLY A 57 6.46 -0.04 2.63
CA GLY A 57 7.39 1.08 2.77
C GLY A 57 7.25 2.10 1.64
N CYS A 58 8.11 3.11 1.66
CA CYS A 58 8.25 4.09 0.61
C CYS A 58 9.65 4.68 0.65
N GLU A 59 10.31 4.78 -0.50
CA GLU A 59 11.57 5.50 -0.65
C GLU A 59 11.46 6.41 -1.87
N ARG A 60 11.57 7.72 -1.64
CA ARG A 60 11.50 8.71 -2.72
C ARG A 60 12.32 9.94 -2.37
N ILE A 61 12.98 10.50 -3.39
CA ILE A 61 13.69 11.77 -3.32
C ILE A 61 13.00 12.71 -4.31
N GLY A 62 12.58 13.89 -3.82
CA GLY A 62 12.07 14.99 -4.63
C GLY A 62 13.00 16.20 -4.54
N THR A 63 12.59 17.31 -5.17
CA THR A 63 13.33 18.56 -5.07
C THR A 63 13.06 19.21 -3.71
N GLY A 64 14.07 19.25 -2.83
CA GLY A 64 13.98 19.88 -1.51
C GLY A 64 13.49 18.98 -0.37
N TRP A 65 12.95 17.79 -0.68
CA TRP A 65 12.46 16.83 0.31
C TRP A 65 12.83 15.40 -0.05
N SER A 66 13.02 14.55 0.96
CA SER A 66 13.12 13.11 0.82
C SER A 66 12.16 12.41 1.78
N THR A 67 11.75 11.19 1.43
CA THR A 67 10.85 10.37 2.23
C THR A 67 11.39 8.96 2.29
N PHE A 68 11.48 8.43 3.51
CA PHE A 68 11.83 7.05 3.78
C PHE A 68 10.90 6.48 4.83
N VAL A 69 10.19 5.41 4.48
CA VAL A 69 9.31 4.63 5.35
C VAL A 69 9.73 3.17 5.23
N PRO A 70 10.15 2.51 6.33
CA PRO A 70 10.51 1.10 6.28
C PRO A 70 9.26 0.22 6.18
N ASN A 71 9.46 -1.05 5.81
CA ASN A 71 8.40 -2.05 5.83
C ASN A 71 8.10 -2.49 7.27
N TYR A 72 6.83 -2.74 7.53
CA TYR A 72 6.32 -3.28 8.78
C TYR A 72 5.50 -4.54 8.51
N ASN A 73 5.38 -5.39 9.53
CA ASN A 73 4.61 -6.62 9.45
C ASN A 73 3.09 -6.30 9.35
N PRO A 74 2.38 -6.77 8.31
CA PRO A 74 0.95 -6.55 8.15
C PRO A 74 0.11 -6.99 9.36
N ARG A 75 0.55 -8.04 10.07
CA ARG A 75 -0.18 -8.54 11.25
C ARG A 75 -0.14 -7.56 12.42
N ASP A 76 1.00 -6.88 12.61
CA ASP A 76 1.19 -5.92 13.69
C ASP A 76 0.42 -4.62 13.38
N ILE A 77 0.38 -4.24 12.10
CA ILE A 77 -0.47 -3.15 11.61
C ILE A 77 -1.95 -3.47 11.89
N ILE A 78 -2.44 -4.65 11.51
CA ILE A 78 -3.83 -5.06 11.76
C ILE A 78 -4.15 -5.07 13.26
N ALA A 79 -3.22 -5.54 14.10
CA ALA A 79 -3.39 -5.52 15.55
C ALA A 79 -3.56 -4.08 16.07
N ASN A 80 -2.73 -3.15 15.60
CA ASN A 80 -2.83 -1.74 15.97
C ASN A 80 -4.09 -1.06 15.46
N VAL A 81 -4.53 -1.35 14.23
CA VAL A 81 -5.81 -0.86 13.70
C VAL A 81 -6.96 -1.34 14.59
N ARG A 82 -6.94 -2.61 15.02
CA ARG A 82 -7.95 -3.14 15.95
C ARG A 82 -7.88 -2.50 17.33
N LEU A 83 -6.69 -2.18 17.85
CA LEU A 83 -6.55 -1.44 19.11
C LEU A 83 -7.15 -0.04 18.99
N LEU A 84 -6.86 0.66 17.90
CA LEU A 84 -7.38 2.00 17.63
C LEU A 84 -8.91 2.00 17.51
N LEU A 85 -9.50 1.02 16.83
CA LEU A 85 -10.95 0.83 16.73
C LEU A 85 -11.64 0.55 18.08
N ASN A 86 -10.89 0.12 19.09
CA ASN A 86 -11.38 -0.14 20.45
C ASN A 86 -10.93 0.95 21.45
N ASP A 87 -10.49 2.12 20.97
CA ASP A 87 -9.98 3.23 21.79
C ASP A 87 -8.82 2.84 22.74
N LYS A 88 -8.03 1.83 22.34
CA LYS A 88 -6.86 1.37 23.09
C LYS A 88 -5.58 2.00 22.56
N PRO A 89 -4.55 2.20 23.42
CA PRO A 89 -3.28 2.72 22.97
C PRO A 89 -2.63 1.77 21.97
N ILE A 90 -2.07 2.35 20.90
CA ILE A 90 -1.31 1.61 19.89
C ILE A 90 -0.01 1.07 20.49
N GLN A 91 0.43 -0.07 19.98
CA GLN A 91 1.72 -0.68 20.33
C GLN A 91 2.79 -0.24 19.34
N LYS A 92 4.01 -0.02 19.86
CA LYS A 92 5.16 0.29 19.01
C LYS A 92 5.43 -0.88 18.07
N MET A 93 5.58 -0.59 16.77
CA MET A 93 5.96 -1.57 15.75
C MET A 93 7.44 -1.43 15.43
N GLU A 94 8.12 -2.56 15.23
CA GLU A 94 9.51 -2.59 14.75
C GLU A 94 9.51 -2.87 13.23
N PRO A 95 10.46 -2.28 12.47
CA PRO A 95 10.62 -2.58 11.05
C PRO A 95 10.79 -4.09 10.80
N TRP A 96 10.09 -4.60 9.79
CA TRP A 96 10.07 -6.01 9.45
C TRP A 96 10.05 -6.21 7.93
N TYR A 97 10.94 -7.08 7.46
CA TYR A 97 11.07 -7.42 6.05
C TYR A 97 10.77 -8.91 5.83
N LYS A 98 9.80 -9.21 4.96
CA LYS A 98 9.39 -10.59 4.68
C LYS A 98 10.57 -11.41 4.14
N GLY A 99 10.92 -12.48 4.84
CA GLY A 99 12.00 -13.40 4.44
C GLY A 99 13.40 -12.98 4.90
N PHE A 100 13.52 -11.87 5.63
CA PHE A 100 14.74 -11.51 6.35
C PHE A 100 14.93 -12.47 7.55
N LYS A 101 16.15 -13.01 7.71
CA LYS A 101 16.55 -13.90 8.79
C LYS A 101 17.70 -13.29 9.57
#